data_AF-K7ZE84-F1
#
_entry.id   AF-K7ZE84-F1
#
_cell.length_a   1.000
_cell.length_b   1.000
_cell.length_c   1.000
_cell.angle_alpha   90.00
_cell.angle_beta   90.00
_cell.angle_gamma   90.00
#
_symmetry.space_group_name_H-M   'P 1'
#
loop_
_entity.id
_entity.type
_entity.pdbx_description
1 polymer ?
#
loop_
_entity_poly.entity_id
_entity_poly.type
_entity_poly.pdbx_seq_one_letter_code
_entity_poly.pdbx_strand_id
1 'polypeptide(L)'
;VLKCIPALTRDDMVLGQYVDCLESECDQHKGYLSDPTVPTGSITPTYALAILKINNERWQDVPFILRCGKALNERKAEIRIQYQDVPGDIFEGNSKRNELVIRVQPGEALYIKMMTKSLGIAFDIEETELDLTYEHRYKGSYLPDA
;
A
#
# COMPACT_ATOMS: atom_id res chain seq x y z
N VAL A 1 -11.04 -8.18 17.60
CA VAL A 1 -10.07 -7.28 16.93
C VAL A 1 -10.49 -5.83 17.09
N LEU A 2 -11.61 -5.37 16.50
CA LEU A 2 -12.02 -3.95 16.57
C LEU A 2 -12.09 -3.36 17.99
N LYS A 3 -12.57 -4.13 18.98
CA LYS A 3 -12.60 -3.72 20.40
C LYS A 3 -11.20 -3.45 21.01
N CYS A 4 -10.14 -3.97 20.41
CA CYS A 4 -8.76 -3.81 20.85
C CYS A 4 -8.04 -2.67 20.12
N ILE A 5 -8.74 -1.93 19.26
CA ILE A 5 -8.20 -0.79 18.52
C ILE A 5 -8.56 0.47 19.31
N PRO A 6 -7.59 1.22 19.85
CA PRO A 6 -7.85 2.50 20.49
C PRO A 6 -8.38 3.51 19.46
N ALA A 7 -9.12 4.50 19.94
CA ALA A 7 -9.58 5.59 19.06
C ALA A 7 -8.38 6.35 18.49
N LEU A 8 -8.45 6.65 17.19
CA LEU A 8 -7.42 7.44 16.50
C LEU A 8 -7.37 8.86 17.04
N THR A 9 -6.15 9.38 17.22
CA THR A 9 -5.91 10.78 17.53
C THR A 9 -5.45 11.54 16.28
N ARG A 10 -5.36 12.87 16.37
CA ARG A 10 -4.87 13.70 15.25
C ARG A 10 -3.40 13.43 14.93
N ASP A 11 -2.61 13.00 15.92
CA ASP A 11 -1.19 12.71 15.75
C ASP A 11 -0.94 11.41 14.97
N ASP A 12 -1.93 10.51 14.95
CA ASP A 12 -1.89 9.24 14.24
C ASP A 12 -2.39 9.35 12.78
N MET A 13 -2.76 10.56 12.33
CA MET A 13 -3.36 10.75 11.01
C MET A 13 -2.78 11.93 10.23
N VAL A 14 -2.73 11.75 8.92
CA VAL A 14 -2.42 12.79 7.95
C VAL A 14 -3.61 12.90 7.00
N LEU A 15 -4.16 14.10 6.88
CA LEU A 15 -5.27 14.41 5.99
C LEU A 15 -4.78 15.31 4.86
N GLY A 16 -5.32 15.10 3.66
CA GLY A 16 -5.00 15.89 2.50
C GLY A 16 -6.24 16.21 1.68
N GLN A 17 -6.17 17.31 0.92
CA GLN A 17 -7.17 17.69 -0.07
C GLN A 17 -6.44 17.94 -1.40
N TYR A 18 -6.91 17.33 -2.49
CA TYR A 18 -6.25 17.48 -3.79
C TYR A 18 -6.54 18.86 -4.39
N VAL A 19 -5.52 19.43 -5.01
CA VAL A 19 -5.54 20.72 -5.71
C VAL A 19 -5.39 20.50 -7.21
N ASP A 20 -5.54 21.55 -8.00
CA ASP A 20 -5.32 21.50 -9.45
C ASP A 20 -3.91 20.97 -9.75
N CYS A 21 -3.80 20.03 -10.68
CA CYS A 21 -2.50 19.59 -11.17
C CYS A 21 -1.97 20.64 -12.18
N LEU A 22 -0.78 21.18 -11.91
CA LEU A 22 -0.13 22.19 -12.76
C LEU A 22 0.71 21.57 -13.89
N GLU A 23 0.90 20.25 -13.87
CA GLU A 23 1.68 19.53 -14.88
C GLU A 23 0.82 19.14 -16.07
N SER A 24 1.36 19.36 -17.27
CA SER A 24 0.69 19.16 -18.56
C SER A 24 0.36 17.69 -18.90
N GLU A 25 0.84 16.72 -18.11
CA GLU A 25 0.58 15.28 -18.29
C GLU A 25 -0.46 14.72 -17.31
N CYS A 26 -0.89 15.49 -16.31
CA CYS A 26 -2.09 15.14 -15.57
C CYS A 26 -3.29 15.35 -16.48
N ASP A 27 -4.15 14.34 -16.62
CA ASP A 27 -5.54 14.56 -17.01
C ASP A 27 -6.04 15.80 -16.26
N GLN A 28 -6.74 16.71 -16.93
CA GLN A 28 -7.14 18.03 -16.40
C GLN A 28 -8.08 17.91 -15.19
N HIS A 29 -7.55 17.46 -14.06
CA HIS A 29 -8.26 17.27 -12.82
C HIS A 29 -8.32 18.62 -12.13
N LYS A 30 -9.46 19.29 -12.33
CA LYS A 30 -9.86 20.43 -11.52
C LYS A 30 -9.82 20.02 -10.04
N GLY A 31 -9.20 20.85 -9.21
CA GLY A 31 -9.05 20.66 -7.77
C GLY A 31 -10.40 20.51 -7.08
N TYR A 32 -10.40 19.98 -5.87
CA TYR A 32 -11.63 19.65 -5.16
C TYR A 32 -12.54 20.86 -4.95
N LEU A 33 -11.96 22.04 -4.67
CA LEU A 33 -12.69 23.29 -4.50
C LEU A 33 -13.15 23.94 -5.82
N SER A 34 -12.65 23.46 -6.95
CA SER A 34 -13.02 23.93 -8.29
C SER A 34 -14.28 23.22 -8.81
N ASP A 35 -14.76 22.18 -8.12
CA ASP A 35 -16.02 21.51 -8.43
C ASP A 35 -17.22 22.37 -7.97
N PRO A 36 -18.17 22.72 -8.86
CA PRO A 36 -19.30 23.59 -8.53
C PRO A 36 -20.28 22.98 -7.51
N THR A 37 -20.22 21.67 -7.29
CA THR A 37 -21.05 20.97 -6.29
C THR A 37 -20.46 21.04 -4.88
N VAL A 38 -19.21 21.48 -4.75
CA VAL A 38 -18.49 21.55 -3.46
C VAL A 38 -18.64 22.96 -2.86
N PRO A 39 -18.97 23.08 -1.55
CA PRO A 39 -19.03 24.37 -0.88
C PRO A 39 -17.70 25.13 -0.94
N THR A 40 -17.75 26.43 -1.19
CA THR A 40 -16.58 27.31 -1.16
C THR A 40 -15.93 27.29 0.23
N GLY A 41 -14.64 26.92 0.29
CA GLY A 41 -13.89 26.78 1.55
C GLY A 41 -14.08 25.44 2.28
N SER A 42 -14.61 24.40 1.61
CA SER A 42 -14.72 23.06 2.17
C SER A 42 -13.37 22.52 2.67
N ILE A 43 -13.34 22.03 3.91
CA ILE A 43 -12.17 21.37 4.52
C ILE A 43 -12.26 19.83 4.47
N THR A 44 -13.16 19.29 3.63
CA THR A 44 -13.35 17.85 3.52
C THR A 44 -12.08 17.17 2.98
N PRO A 45 -11.50 16.19 3.70
CA PRO A 45 -10.32 15.49 3.24
C PRO A 45 -10.65 14.56 2.06
N THR A 46 -9.83 14.60 1.02
CA THR A 46 -9.90 13.70 -0.14
C THR A 46 -8.81 12.63 -0.10
N TYR A 47 -7.89 12.73 0.87
CA TYR A 47 -6.84 11.78 1.18
C TYR A 47 -6.72 11.63 2.70
N ALA A 48 -6.52 10.40 3.15
CA ALA A 48 -6.22 10.10 4.54
C ALA A 48 -5.17 8.99 4.64
N LEU A 49 -4.20 9.20 5.52
CA LEU A 49 -3.30 8.18 6.04
C LEU A 49 -3.54 8.11 7.55
N ALA A 50 -3.79 6.92 8.08
CA ALA A 50 -3.97 6.70 9.51
C ALA A 50 -3.15 5.50 9.98
N ILE A 51 -2.55 5.61 11.16
CA ILE A 51 -1.80 4.53 11.80
C ILE A 51 -2.65 3.97 12.93
N LEU A 52 -3.10 2.74 12.78
CA LEU A 52 -3.82 1.99 13.80
C LEU A 52 -2.86 1.11 14.59
N LYS A 53 -3.14 0.93 15.87
CA LYS A 53 -2.48 -0.05 16.74
C LYS A 53 -3.52 -1.05 17.22
N ILE A 54 -3.18 -2.33 17.28
CA ILE A 54 -4.10 -3.37 17.77
C ILE A 54 -3.55 -3.91 19.09
N ASN A 55 -4.21 -3.57 20.20
CA ASN A 55 -3.76 -3.92 21.54
C ASN A 55 -4.16 -5.36 21.88
N ASN A 56 -3.46 -6.33 21.31
CA ASN A 56 -3.53 -7.73 21.70
C ASN A 56 -2.15 -8.40 21.60
N GLU A 57 -2.04 -9.61 22.14
CA GLU A 57 -0.78 -10.36 22.18
C GLU A 57 -0.15 -10.58 20.78
N ARG A 58 -0.97 -10.79 19.76
CA ARG A 58 -0.50 -11.08 18.39
C ARG A 58 0.08 -9.85 17.68
N TRP A 59 -0.51 -8.68 17.90
CA TRP A 59 -0.25 -7.45 17.12
C TRP A 59 0.34 -6.33 17.98
N GLN A 60 0.82 -6.67 19.17
CA GLN A 60 1.56 -5.75 20.02
C GLN A 60 2.74 -5.17 19.23
N ASP A 61 2.86 -3.85 19.27
CA ASP A 61 3.91 -3.06 18.58
C ASP A 61 3.92 -3.14 17.05
N VAL A 62 2.86 -3.70 16.42
CA VAL A 62 2.71 -3.73 14.96
C VAL A 62 1.81 -2.58 14.49
N PRO A 63 2.33 -1.59 13.73
CA PRO A 63 1.51 -0.52 13.17
C PRO A 63 0.72 -0.99 11.94
N PHE A 64 -0.57 -0.69 11.90
CA PHE A 64 -1.45 -0.91 10.76
C PHE A 64 -1.67 0.41 10.02
N ILE A 65 -1.03 0.57 8.87
CA ILE A 65 -1.13 1.79 8.06
C ILE A 65 -2.32 1.64 7.11
N LEU A 66 -3.32 2.51 7.26
CA LEU A 66 -4.41 2.68 6.32
C LEU A 66 -4.13 3.91 5.47
N ARG A 67 -4.14 3.74 4.14
CA ARG A 67 -3.98 4.83 3.18
C ARG A 67 -5.09 4.75 2.15
N CYS A 68 -5.81 5.85 1.96
CA CYS A 68 -6.81 5.97 0.91
C CYS A 68 -6.89 7.41 0.40
N GLY A 69 -7.30 7.58 -0.85
CA GLY A 69 -7.54 8.90 -1.40
C GLY A 69 -8.07 8.87 -2.83
N LYS A 70 -8.46 10.04 -3.30
CA LYS A 70 -8.88 10.31 -4.69
C LYS A 70 -7.85 11.17 -5.40
N ALA A 71 -7.91 11.17 -6.73
CA ALA A 71 -6.95 11.87 -7.60
C ALA A 71 -5.49 11.49 -7.28
N LEU A 72 -5.27 10.20 -7.03
CA LEU A 72 -3.93 9.63 -6.86
C LEU A 72 -3.39 9.16 -8.21
N ASN A 73 -2.09 8.87 -8.24
CA ASN A 73 -1.34 8.45 -9.42
C ASN A 73 -1.82 7.12 -10.04
N GLU A 74 -2.53 6.29 -9.28
CA GLU A 74 -3.03 5.00 -9.77
C GLU A 74 -4.30 4.57 -9.03
N ARG A 75 -5.14 3.79 -9.71
CA ARG A 75 -6.22 3.02 -9.08
C ARG A 75 -5.61 1.75 -8.52
N LYS A 76 -5.57 1.59 -7.19
CA LYS A 76 -5.04 0.38 -6.55
C LYS A 76 -5.68 0.12 -5.19
N ALA A 77 -6.09 -1.13 -4.96
CA ALA A 77 -6.44 -1.66 -3.65
C ALA A 77 -5.50 -2.83 -3.34
N GLU A 78 -4.72 -2.71 -2.28
CA GLU A 78 -3.65 -3.65 -1.95
C GLU A 78 -3.49 -3.79 -0.44
N ILE A 79 -3.19 -5.01 0.00
CA ILE A 79 -2.76 -5.32 1.36
C ILE A 79 -1.28 -5.69 1.28
N ARG A 80 -0.45 -5.01 2.07
CA ARG A 80 0.99 -5.25 2.15
C ARG A 80 1.38 -5.60 3.57
N ILE A 81 2.04 -6.73 3.74
CA ILE A 81 2.60 -7.19 5.01
C ILE A 81 4.12 -7.16 4.85
N GLN A 82 4.77 -6.22 5.53
CA GLN A 82 6.22 -6.14 5.59
C GLN A 82 6.72 -6.89 6.83
N TYR A 83 7.62 -7.85 6.63
CA TYR A 83 8.22 -8.63 7.71
C TYR A 83 9.36 -7.85 8.38
N GLN A 84 9.77 -8.28 9.58
CA GLN A 84 10.95 -7.72 10.25
C GLN A 84 12.24 -8.11 9.52
N ASP A 85 13.30 -7.35 9.77
CA ASP A 85 14.64 -7.65 9.27
C ASP A 85 15.11 -9.01 9.80
N VAL A 86 15.90 -9.72 9.01
CA VAL A 86 16.47 -11.01 9.42
C VAL A 86 17.50 -10.75 10.52
N PRO A 87 17.38 -11.38 11.71
CA PRO A 87 18.35 -11.19 12.77
C PRO A 87 19.69 -11.80 12.40
N GLY A 88 20.79 -11.07 12.66
CA GLY A 88 22.14 -11.53 12.37
C GLY A 88 22.48 -11.51 10.89
N ASP A 89 22.19 -10.40 10.21
CA ASP A 89 22.50 -10.23 8.79
C ASP A 89 24.00 -10.41 8.50
N ILE A 90 24.31 -11.43 7.70
CA ILE A 90 25.66 -11.75 7.22
C ILE A 90 25.95 -11.13 5.84
N PHE A 91 24.97 -10.43 5.25
CA PHE A 91 25.05 -9.81 3.92
C PHE A 91 25.31 -8.31 3.99
N GLU A 92 25.94 -7.83 5.08
CA GLU A 92 26.41 -6.44 5.24
C GLU A 92 25.32 -5.36 5.06
N GLY A 93 24.07 -5.65 5.43
CA GLY A 93 22.95 -4.72 5.28
C GLY A 93 22.31 -4.72 3.90
N ASN A 94 22.73 -5.61 3.00
CA ASN A 94 22.13 -5.74 1.67
C ASN A 94 20.80 -6.52 1.70
N SER A 95 20.45 -7.17 2.82
CA SER A 95 19.17 -7.87 2.97
C SER A 95 18.03 -6.87 3.14
N LYS A 96 17.02 -6.98 2.27
CA LYS A 96 15.77 -6.21 2.41
C LYS A 96 14.73 -7.02 3.18
N ARG A 97 13.73 -6.32 3.72
CA ARG A 97 12.57 -6.95 4.36
C ARG A 97 11.74 -7.68 3.32
N ASN A 98 11.33 -8.90 3.66
CA ASN A 98 10.36 -9.62 2.86
C ASN A 98 9.01 -8.89 2.90
N GLU A 99 8.25 -8.98 1.82
CA GLU A 99 6.91 -8.40 1.75
C GLU A 99 5.93 -9.39 1.12
N LEU A 100 4.83 -9.69 1.81
CA LEU A 100 3.69 -10.36 1.20
C LEU A 100 2.72 -9.29 0.71
N VAL A 101 2.40 -9.33 -0.58
CA VAL A 101 1.52 -8.38 -1.22
C VAL A 101 0.33 -9.09 -1.83
N ILE A 102 -0.86 -8.61 -1.47
CA ILE A 102 -2.14 -9.10 -1.99
C ILE A 102 -2.79 -7.91 -2.69
N ARG A 103 -2.78 -7.92 -4.02
CA ARG A 103 -3.44 -6.91 -4.84
C ARG A 103 -4.86 -7.37 -5.12
N VAL A 104 -5.82 -6.59 -4.63
CA VAL A 104 -7.26 -6.87 -4.77
C VAL A 104 -7.78 -6.35 -6.11
N GLN A 105 -7.35 -5.16 -6.54
CA GLN A 105 -7.71 -4.61 -7.85
C GLN A 105 -6.87 -3.37 -8.19
N PRO A 106 -6.73 -3.02 -9.48
CA PRO A 106 -6.92 -3.87 -10.65
C PRO A 106 -5.78 -4.90 -10.78
N GLY A 107 -6.01 -5.99 -11.53
CA GLY A 107 -5.01 -7.03 -11.76
C GLY A 107 -4.76 -7.84 -10.50
N GLU A 108 -5.71 -8.70 -10.15
CA GLU A 108 -5.68 -9.57 -8.98
C GLU A 108 -4.39 -10.40 -8.97
N ALA A 109 -3.57 -10.17 -7.96
CA ALA A 109 -2.27 -10.82 -7.84
C ALA A 109 -1.92 -11.04 -6.37
N LEU A 110 -1.21 -12.13 -6.12
CA LEU A 110 -0.59 -12.41 -4.84
C LEU A 110 0.88 -12.69 -5.10
N TYR A 111 1.77 -11.91 -4.48
CA TYR A 111 3.19 -12.11 -4.64
C TYR A 111 3.96 -11.87 -3.35
N ILE A 112 5.08 -12.58 -3.21
CA ILE A 112 6.00 -12.44 -2.08
C ILE A 112 7.31 -11.91 -2.59
N LYS A 113 7.72 -10.74 -2.11
CA LYS A 113 9.08 -10.22 -2.28
C LYS A 113 10.02 -10.87 -1.28
N MET A 114 11.11 -11.43 -1.77
CA MET A 114 12.11 -12.14 -0.98
C MET A 114 13.50 -11.99 -1.56
N MET A 115 14.51 -12.25 -0.74
CA MET A 115 15.91 -12.26 -1.20
C MET A 115 16.26 -13.63 -1.79
N THR A 116 16.94 -13.63 -2.93
CA THR A 116 17.55 -14.81 -3.55
C THR A 116 19.03 -14.56 -3.81
N LYS A 117 19.81 -15.62 -4.04
CA LYS A 117 21.18 -15.48 -4.50
C LYS A 117 21.17 -14.83 -5.89
N SER A 118 21.99 -13.79 -6.07
CA SER A 118 22.21 -13.17 -7.37
C SER A 118 22.73 -14.18 -8.39
N LEU A 119 22.22 -14.09 -9.62
CA LEU A 119 22.69 -14.94 -10.71
C LEU A 119 24.16 -14.62 -11.03
N GLY A 120 25.05 -15.58 -10.79
CA GLY A 120 26.48 -15.44 -11.08
C GLY A 120 27.39 -16.19 -10.12
N ILE A 121 28.69 -15.85 -10.22
CA ILE A 121 29.77 -16.45 -9.42
C ILE A 121 29.89 -15.76 -8.05
N ALA A 122 29.43 -14.51 -7.94
CA ALA A 122 29.42 -13.77 -6.68
C ALA A 122 28.43 -14.34 -5.66
N PHE A 123 28.67 -14.04 -4.39
CA PHE A 123 27.84 -14.45 -3.25
C PHE A 123 26.86 -13.35 -2.81
N ASP A 124 26.49 -12.48 -3.74
CA ASP A 124 25.56 -11.40 -3.49
C ASP A 124 24.11 -11.90 -3.48
N ILE A 125 23.24 -11.09 -2.87
CA ILE A 125 21.80 -11.32 -2.80
C ILE A 125 21.05 -10.23 -3.56
N GLU A 126 19.95 -10.61 -4.21
CA GLU A 126 19.06 -9.69 -4.92
C GLU A 126 17.60 -9.92 -4.51
N GLU A 127 16.80 -8.86 -4.61
CA GLU A 127 15.35 -8.95 -4.38
C GLU A 127 14.69 -9.62 -5.60
N THR A 128 13.88 -10.63 -5.34
CA THR A 128 13.06 -11.33 -6.33
C THR A 128 11.63 -11.51 -5.80
N GLU A 129 10.74 -12.03 -6.64
CA GLU A 129 9.35 -12.25 -6.29
C GLU A 129 8.85 -13.65 -6.69
N LEU A 130 8.08 -14.26 -5.80
CA LEU A 130 7.22 -15.40 -6.11
C LEU A 130 5.83 -14.87 -6.45
N ASP A 131 5.44 -14.90 -7.72
CA ASP A 131 4.22 -14.28 -8.22
C ASP A 131 3.11 -15.28 -8.59
N LEU A 132 1.88 -14.93 -8.20
CA LEU A 132 0.64 -15.53 -8.65
C LEU A 132 -0.29 -14.43 -9.18
N THR A 133 -0.15 -14.11 -10.46
CA THR A 133 -1.08 -13.23 -11.19
C THR A 133 -2.26 -14.03 -11.76
N TYR A 134 -3.49 -13.65 -11.40
CA TYR A 134 -4.70 -14.42 -11.75
C TYR A 134 -4.94 -14.48 -13.25
N GLU A 135 -4.77 -13.35 -13.95
CA GLU A 135 -4.96 -13.26 -15.40
C GLU A 135 -4.06 -14.24 -16.17
N HIS A 136 -2.82 -14.42 -15.70
CA HIS A 136 -1.85 -15.32 -16.31
C HIS A 136 -2.12 -16.79 -15.93
N ARG A 137 -2.46 -17.04 -14.67
CA ARG A 137 -2.60 -18.41 -14.12
C ARG A 137 -3.95 -19.06 -14.40
N TYR A 138 -5.02 -18.28 -14.51
CA TYR A 138 -6.41 -18.72 -14.66
C TYR A 138 -7.06 -18.16 -15.94
N LYS A 139 -6.36 -18.26 -17.07
CA LYS A 139 -6.88 -17.83 -18.37
C LYS A 139 -8.26 -18.43 -18.66
N GLY A 140 -9.21 -17.57 -19.01
CA GLY A 140 -10.60 -17.96 -19.33
C GLY A 140 -11.51 -18.20 -18.14
N SER A 141 -11.05 -17.95 -16.90
CA SER A 141 -11.91 -17.98 -15.71
C SER A 141 -12.57 -16.62 -15.51
N TYR A 142 -13.89 -16.62 -15.24
CA TYR A 142 -14.63 -15.41 -14.91
C TYR A 142 -14.55 -15.14 -13.41
N LEU A 143 -14.01 -13.97 -13.04
CA LEU A 143 -14.11 -13.45 -11.69
C LEU A 143 -15.45 -12.70 -11.57
N PRO A 144 -16.40 -13.18 -10.74
CA PRO A 144 -17.65 -12.48 -10.55
C PRO A 144 -17.42 -11.14 -9.85
N ASP A 145 -18.29 -10.18 -10.16
CA ASP A 145 -18.32 -8.90 -9.45
C ASP A 145 -18.77 -9.10 -7.99
N ALA A 146 -18.35 -8.19 -7.11
CA ALA A 146 -18.52 -8.27 -5.67
C ALA A 146 -19.95 -7.98 -5.18
#